data_AF-A0A965AZ47-F1
#
_entry.id   AF-A0A965AZ47-F1
#
_cell.length_a   1.000
_cell.length_b   1.000
_cell.length_c   1.000
_cell.angle_alpha   90.00
_cell.angle_beta   90.00
_cell.angle_gamma   90.00
#
_symmetry.space_group_name_H-M   'P 1'
#
loop_
_entity.id
_entity.type
_entity.pdbx_description
1 polymer ?
#
loop_
_entity_poly.entity_id
_entity_poly.type
_entity_poly.pdbx_seq_one_letter_code
_entity_poly.pdbx_strand_id
1 'polypeptide(L)' 'MTKYEIVKETSFTGTILYSIEKDGNYVLNSCSQDLFKVEEYLKNILQNGEKEKIKEIIKTIELDEDKTN' A
#
# COMPACT_ATOMS: atom_id res chain seq x y z
N MET A 1 -11.49 17.37 0.18
CA MET A 1 -11.78 16.55 1.36
C MET A 1 -11.16 15.20 1.09
N THR A 2 -10.22 14.74 1.92
CA THR A 2 -9.57 13.43 1.72
C THR A 2 -10.49 12.32 2.20
N LYS A 3 -10.75 11.33 1.35
CA LYS A 3 -11.61 10.18 1.63
C LYS A 3 -10.74 8.96 1.92
N TYR A 4 -11.01 8.27 3.03
CA TYR A 4 -10.42 6.97 3.33
C TYR A 4 -11.50 5.89 3.36
N GLU A 5 -11.22 4.74 2.76
CA GLU A 5 -12.15 3.62 2.64
C GLU A 5 -11.46 2.32 3.00
N ILE A 6 -12.16 1.42 3.71
CA ILE A 6 -11.71 0.02 3.83
C ILE A 6 -12.34 -0.76 2.69
N VAL A 7 -11.50 -1.34 1.84
CA VAL A 7 -11.91 -2.15 0.71
C VAL A 7 -11.73 -3.62 1.06
N LYS A 8 -12.70 -4.45 0.66
CA LYS A 8 -12.66 -5.91 0.82
C LYS A 8 -12.52 -6.54 -0.57
N GLU A 9 -11.42 -7.23 -0.77
CA GLU A 9 -11.16 -8.00 -1.98
C GLU A 9 -11.25 -9.49 -1.66
N THR A 10 -11.98 -10.24 -2.50
CA THR A 10 -12.06 -11.70 -2.40
C THR A 10 -11.41 -12.28 -3.63
N SER A 11 -10.28 -12.96 -3.44
CA SER A 11 -9.56 -13.64 -4.51
C SER A 11 -10.36 -14.82 -5.08
N PHE A 12 -9.97 -15.29 -6.27
CA PHE A 12 -10.57 -16.46 -6.91
C PHE A 12 -10.41 -17.76 -6.10
N THR A 13 -9.45 -17.82 -5.16
CA THR A 13 -9.26 -18.92 -4.20
C THR A 13 -10.12 -18.78 -2.94
N GLY A 14 -10.94 -17.73 -2.83
CA GLY A 14 -11.77 -17.46 -1.66
C GLY A 14 -11.05 -16.74 -0.52
N THR A 15 -9.76 -16.42 -0.67
CA THR A 15 -9.02 -15.63 0.32
C THR A 15 -9.53 -14.20 0.32
N ILE A 16 -9.89 -13.70 1.51
CA ILE A 16 -10.33 -12.32 1.74
C ILE A 16 -9.13 -11.48 2.17
N LEU A 17 -9.00 -10.30 1.57
CA LEU A 17 -8.05 -9.28 1.95
C LEU A 17 -8.80 -7.96 2.18
N TYR A 18 -8.50 -7.30 3.28
CA TYR A 18 -8.95 -5.94 3.57
C TYR A 18 -7.80 -4.99 3.32
N SER A 19 -8.07 -3.80 2.78
CA SER A 19 -7.07 -2.76 2.49
C SER A 19 -7.65 -1.38 2.77
N ILE A 20 -6.79 -0.37 2.95
CA ILE A 20 -7.21 1.03 3.02
C ILE A 20 -6.93 1.69 1.67
N GLU A 21 -7.92 2.41 1.14
CA GLU A 21 -7.75 3.30 0.00
C GLU A 21 -7.92 4.76 0.42
N LYS A 22 -7.09 5.63 -0.15
CA LYS A 22 -7.16 7.08 -0.01
C LYS A 22 -7.50 7.70 -1.35
N ASP A 23 -8.65 8.36 -1.43
CA ASP A 23 -9.17 8.96 -2.67
C ASP A 23 -9.16 7.96 -3.85
N GLY A 24 -9.52 6.69 -3.57
CA GLY A 24 -9.53 5.59 -4.54
C GLY A 24 -8.16 4.98 -4.87
N ASN A 25 -7.10 5.37 -4.16
CA ASN A 25 -5.76 4.83 -4.35
C ASN A 25 -5.35 3.97 -3.14
N TYR A 26 -4.82 2.78 -3.40
CA TYR A 26 -4.35 1.87 -2.36
C TYR A 26 -3.26 2.50 -1.47
N VAL A 27 -3.48 2.44 -0.15
CA VAL A 27 -2.51 2.85 0.86
C VAL A 27 -1.57 1.67 1.13
N LEU A 28 -0.29 1.83 0.78
CA LEU A 28 0.70 0.77 0.92
C LEU A 28 0.86 0.29 2.38
N ASN A 29 0.98 -1.03 2.58
CA ASN A 29 1.06 -1.69 3.90
C ASN A 29 -0.19 -1.54 4.78
N SER A 30 -1.33 -1.17 4.23
CA SER A 30 -2.58 -1.10 4.97
C SER A 30 -3.41 -2.38 4.91
N CYS A 31 -2.95 -3.40 4.15
CA CYS A 31 -3.73 -4.60 3.92
C CYS A 31 -3.50 -5.71 4.95
N SER A 32 -4.57 -6.42 5.29
CA SER A 32 -4.56 -7.56 6.19
C SER A 32 -5.76 -8.46 5.91
N GLN A 33 -5.64 -9.75 6.22
CA GLN A 33 -6.78 -10.68 6.17
C GLN A 33 -7.74 -10.51 7.36
N ASP A 34 -7.28 -9.79 8.40
CA ASP A 34 -8.02 -9.46 9.60
C ASP A 34 -8.52 -8.01 9.53
N LEU A 35 -9.84 -7.83 9.50
CA LEU A 35 -10.51 -6.53 9.44
C LEU A 35 -10.14 -5.64 10.63
N PHE A 36 -10.09 -6.21 11.84
CA PHE A 36 -9.82 -5.44 13.06
C PHE A 36 -8.47 -4.74 12.97
N LYS A 37 -7.45 -5.43 12.43
CA LYS A 37 -6.12 -4.84 12.22
C LYS A 37 -6.15 -3.69 11.21
N VAL A 38 -6.94 -3.80 10.14
CA VAL A 38 -7.06 -2.72 9.14
C VAL A 38 -7.77 -1.50 9.74
N GLU A 39 -8.80 -1.72 10.57
CA GLU A 39 -9.45 -0.64 11.31
C GLU A 39 -8.50 0.06 12.29
N GLU A 40 -7.64 -0.71 12.98
CA GLU A 40 -6.58 -0.14 13.83
C GLU A 40 -5.56 0.66 13.02
N TYR A 41 -5.18 0.20 11.83
CA TYR A 41 -4.31 0.97 10.93
C TYR A 41 -4.98 2.26 10.47
N LEU A 42 -6.25 2.21 10.09
CA LEU A 42 -7.01 3.39 9.70
C LEU A 42 -7.08 4.41 10.85
N LYS A 43 -7.37 3.95 12.06
CA LYS A 43 -7.39 4.81 13.26
C LYS A 43 -6.04 5.47 13.49
N ASN A 44 -4.94 4.72 13.36
CA ASN A 44 -3.60 5.27 13.50
C ASN A 44 -3.29 6.33 12.42
N ILE A 45 -3.69 6.10 11.17
CA ILE A 45 -3.54 7.09 10.07
C ILE A 45 -4.33 8.36 10.38
N LEU A 46 -5.57 8.23 10.86
CA LEU A 46 -6.42 9.38 11.18
C LEU A 46 -5.89 10.17 12.40
N GLN A 47 -5.21 9.51 13.34
CA GLN A 47 -4.68 10.16 14.55
C GLN A 47 -3.29 10.75 14.36
N ASN A 48 -2.40 10.06 13.64
CA ASN A 48 -0.97 10.40 13.58
C ASN A 48 -0.49 10.78 12.17
N GLY A 49 -1.38 10.75 11.18
CA GLY A 49 -1.01 10.85 9.77
C GLY A 49 -0.49 9.53 9.20
N GLU A 50 -0.41 9.47 7.88
CA GLU A 50 0.22 8.35 7.18
C GLU A 50 1.72 8.35 7.46
N LYS A 51 2.29 7.19 7.80
CA LYS A 51 3.74 7.08 7.92
C LYS A 51 4.35 7.03 6.52
N GLU A 52 5.08 8.08 6.15
CA GLU A 52 5.92 8.05 4.95
C GLU A 52 7.00 6.97 5.11
N LYS A 53 7.16 6.13 4.09
CA LYS A 53 8.27 5.16 4.07
C LYS A 53 9.55 5.89 3.72
N ILE A 54 10.59 5.70 4.54
CA ILE A 54 11.96 6.01 4.13
C ILE A 54 12.36 4.94 3.12
N LYS A 55 12.51 5.34 1.85
CA LYS A 55 13.04 4.48 0.79
C LYS A 55 14.50 4.83 0.60
N GLU A 56 15.38 3.87 0.87
CA GLU A 56 16.81 3.98 0.58
C GLU A 56 17.13 3.18 -0.69
N ILE A 57 17.87 3.78 -1.62
CA ILE A 57 18.42 3.08 -2.79
C ILE A 57 19.83 2.63 -2.42
N ILE A 58 20.00 1.32 -2.21
CA ILE A 58 21.28 0.72 -1.79
C ILE A 58 22.26 0.60 -2.97
N LYS A 59 21.76 0.39 -4.19
CA LYS A 59 22.56 0.30 -5.41
C LYS A 59 21.73 0.57 -6.66
N THR A 60 22.28 1.34 -7.59
CA THR A 60 21.79 1.47 -8.97
C THR A 60 22.85 0.86 -9.90
N ILE A 61 22.42 0.07 -10.88
CA ILE A 61 23.28 -0.41 -11.96
C ILE A 61 22.64 0.07 -13.26
N GLU A 62 23.36 0.90 -13.99
CA GLU A 62 23.00 1.34 -15.34
C GLU A 62 23.86 0.54 -16.32
N LEU A 63 23.21 -0.07 -17.31
CA LEU A 63 23.86 -0.74 -18.42
C LEU A 63 23.58 0.11 -19.65
N ASP A 64 24.62 0.74 -20.21
CA ASP A 64 24.53 1.28 -21.56
C ASP A 64 24.46 0.10 -22.53
N GLU A 65 23.37 0.02 -23.30
CA GLU A 65 23.33 -0.83 -24.48
C GLU A 65 24.33 -0.27 -25.48
N ASP A 66 25.48 -0.92 -25.56
CA ASP A 66 26.52 -0.61 -26.53
C ASP A 66 25.88 -0.62 -27.93
N LYS A 67 26.05 0.51 -28.62
CA LYS A 67 25.53 0.75 -29.97
C LYS A 67 26.08 -0.31 -30.91
N THR A 68 25.29 -1.34 -31.16
CA THR A 68 25.64 -2.31 -32.20
C THR A 68 25.03 -1.82 -33.51
N ASN A 69 25.95 -1.45 -34.42
CA ASN A 69 25.76 -0.95 -35.78
C ASN A 69 24.59 -1.54 -36.58
#